data_AF-A0A202BGK0-F1
#
_entry.id   AF-A0A202BGK0-F1
#
_cell.length_a   1.000
_cell.length_b   1.000
_cell.length_c   1.000
_cell.angle_alpha   90.00
_cell.angle_beta   90.00
_cell.angle_gamma   90.00
#
_symmetry.space_group_name_H-M   'P 1'
#
loop_
_entity.id
_entity.type
_entity.pdbx_description
1 polymer ?
#
loop_
_entity_poly.entity_id
_entity_poly.type
_entity_poly.pdbx_seq_one_letter_code
_entity_poly.pdbx_strand_id
1 'polypeptide(L)'
;MNKAGWLASAACLAGLLIPNLSHASPLADPRWEQLNSEQQQVLAPLAADWNRYAPDKKQDLLTIVPRFADLTPGEQQRLQRRLKAWTELSEQQRDEIRANWKKLQQLPPGQRELALRRLRSHTAKPPAASAP
;
A
#
# COMPACT_ATOMS: atom_id res chain seq x y z
N MET A 1 -36.36 -29.18 -10.43
CA MET A 1 -37.66 -28.98 -9.73
C MET A 1 -37.36 -29.05 -8.24
N ASN A 2 -37.70 -28.07 -7.40
CA ASN A 2 -39.06 -27.79 -6.93
C ASN A 2 -39.18 -26.32 -6.50
N LYS A 3 -40.27 -25.66 -6.90
CA LYS A 3 -40.65 -24.30 -6.53
C LYS A 3 -41.52 -24.36 -5.27
N ALA A 4 -41.26 -23.49 -4.30
CA ALA A 4 -42.24 -23.12 -3.29
C ALA A 4 -42.02 -21.63 -2.96
N GLY A 5 -42.87 -20.78 -3.54
CA GLY A 5 -43.10 -19.46 -2.98
C GLY A 5 -44.01 -19.59 -1.76
N TRP A 6 -44.04 -18.57 -0.92
CA TRP A 6 -45.22 -18.06 -0.21
C TRP A 6 -44.81 -16.70 0.39
N LEU A 7 -45.63 -15.68 0.13
CA LEU A 7 -45.54 -14.34 0.71
C LEU A 7 -46.19 -14.36 2.09
N ALA A 8 -45.57 -13.73 3.09
CA ALA A 8 -46.29 -13.08 4.19
C ALA A 8 -45.35 -12.14 4.95
N SER A 9 -45.61 -10.85 4.83
CA SER A 9 -45.05 -9.79 5.66
C SER A 9 -45.53 -9.91 7.11
N ALA A 10 -44.62 -9.73 8.07
CA ALA A 10 -44.97 -9.19 9.38
C ALA A 10 -43.74 -8.49 9.97
N ALA A 11 -43.84 -7.18 10.13
CA ALA A 11 -42.86 -6.33 10.76
C ALA A 11 -42.82 -6.57 12.27
N CYS A 12 -41.63 -6.80 12.83
CA CYS A 12 -41.34 -6.51 14.24
C CYS A 12 -39.99 -5.79 14.33
N LEU A 13 -40.08 -4.53 14.73
CA LEU A 13 -38.97 -3.67 15.14
C LEU A 13 -38.34 -4.21 16.43
N ALA A 14 -37.06 -4.57 16.39
CA ALA A 14 -36.21 -4.64 17.58
C ALA A 14 -34.78 -4.30 17.16
N GLY A 15 -34.28 -3.18 17.70
CA GLY A 15 -32.99 -2.62 17.34
C GLY A 15 -31.83 -3.53 17.72
N LEU A 16 -30.98 -3.80 16.74
CA LEU A 16 -29.55 -3.84 16.96
C LEU A 16 -28.99 -2.63 16.21
N LEU A 17 -28.43 -1.68 16.96
CA LEU A 17 -27.47 -0.73 16.46
C LEU A 17 -26.29 -1.54 15.93
N ILE A 18 -26.36 -1.98 14.68
CA ILE A 18 -25.18 -2.32 13.92
C ILE A 18 -24.51 -0.96 13.72
N PRO A 19 -23.34 -0.67 14.33
CA PRO A 19 -22.57 0.46 13.84
C PRO A 19 -22.38 0.15 12.36
N ASN A 20 -22.92 1.00 11.49
CA ASN A 20 -22.49 1.02 10.11
C ASN A 20 -20.98 1.24 10.21
N LEU A 21 -20.22 0.14 10.16
CA LEU A 21 -18.90 0.15 9.58
C LEU A 21 -19.21 0.64 8.17
N SER A 22 -19.11 1.95 8.00
CA SER A 22 -18.92 2.59 6.73
C SER A 22 -17.71 1.89 6.14
N HIS A 23 -17.94 0.74 5.51
CA HIS A 23 -17.15 0.30 4.38
C HIS A 23 -17.40 1.41 3.39
N ALA A 24 -16.60 2.47 3.51
CA ALA A 24 -16.46 3.45 2.48
C ALA A 24 -16.19 2.61 1.23
N SER A 25 -17.20 2.49 0.36
CA SER A 25 -17.00 1.98 -0.99
C SER A 25 -15.72 2.64 -1.46
N PRO A 26 -14.71 1.88 -1.91
CA PRO A 26 -13.46 2.49 -2.31
C PRO A 26 -13.83 3.51 -3.37
N LEU A 27 -13.74 4.80 -3.01
CA LEU A 27 -13.71 5.87 -3.97
C LEU A 27 -12.67 5.40 -4.97
N ALA A 28 -13.04 5.23 -6.23
CA ALA A 28 -12.14 4.66 -7.22
C ALA A 28 -10.82 5.45 -7.25
N ASP A 29 -10.89 6.74 -6.90
CA ASP A 29 -9.78 7.66 -6.73
C ASP A 29 -9.97 8.57 -5.49
N PRO A 30 -9.58 8.14 -4.27
CA PRO A 30 -9.75 8.96 -3.07
C PRO A 30 -8.70 10.07 -3.03
N ARG A 31 -9.13 11.31 -2.74
CA ARG A 31 -8.23 12.42 -2.41
C ARG A 31 -7.69 12.26 -0.99
N TRP A 32 -6.58 12.96 -0.70
CA TRP A 32 -5.93 12.88 0.62
C TRP A 32 -6.88 13.17 1.79
N GLU A 33 -7.72 14.20 1.65
CA GLU A 33 -8.73 14.61 2.65
C GLU A 33 -9.87 13.61 2.83
N GLN A 34 -10.04 12.67 1.90
CA GLN A 34 -11.09 11.64 1.96
C GLN A 34 -10.60 10.36 2.63
N LEU A 35 -9.31 10.27 2.93
CA LEU A 35 -8.73 9.17 3.69
C LEU A 35 -9.15 9.27 5.15
N ASN A 36 -9.38 8.13 5.79
CA ASN A 36 -9.63 8.09 7.22
C ASN A 36 -8.34 8.37 8.03
N SER A 37 -8.46 8.63 9.33
CA SER A 37 -7.33 9.00 10.18
C SER A 37 -6.21 7.96 10.20
N GLU A 38 -6.54 6.67 10.17
CA GLU A 38 -5.55 5.59 10.13
C GLU A 38 -4.77 5.59 8.80
N GLN A 39 -5.49 5.66 7.68
CA GLN A 39 -4.90 5.74 6.35
C GLN A 39 -3.97 6.95 6.22
N GLN A 40 -4.41 8.11 6.69
CA GLN A 40 -3.60 9.33 6.70
C GLN A 40 -2.34 9.17 7.55
N GLN A 41 -2.42 8.51 8.71
CA GLN A 41 -1.27 8.29 9.58
C GLN A 41 -0.22 7.35 8.96
N VAL A 42 -0.68 6.26 8.34
CA VAL A 42 0.23 5.29 7.69
C VAL A 42 0.85 5.88 6.43
N LEU A 43 0.05 6.59 5.64
CA LEU A 43 0.45 7.13 4.34
C LEU A 43 0.95 8.59 4.43
N ALA A 44 1.13 9.14 5.64
CA ALA A 44 1.58 10.52 5.87
C ALA A 44 2.80 10.93 5.03
N PRO A 45 3.83 10.09 4.83
CA PRO A 45 4.97 10.45 3.98
C PRO A 45 4.57 10.76 2.53
N LEU A 46 3.47 10.17 2.04
CA LEU A 46 2.98 10.31 0.67
C LEU A 46 2.00 11.47 0.49
N ALA A 47 1.64 12.19 1.56
CA ALA A 47 0.56 13.17 1.56
C ALA A 47 0.69 14.24 0.45
N ALA A 48 1.91 14.76 0.26
CA ALA A 48 2.19 15.84 -0.71
C ALA A 48 1.90 15.43 -2.16
N ASP A 49 2.22 14.19 -2.53
CA ASP A 49 2.06 13.67 -3.89
C ASP A 49 0.80 12.81 -4.05
N TRP A 50 0.06 12.53 -2.98
CA TRP A 50 -1.05 11.60 -2.98
C TRP A 50 -2.02 11.86 -4.11
N ASN A 51 -2.48 13.10 -4.26
CA ASN A 51 -3.47 13.47 -5.27
C ASN A 51 -2.96 13.33 -6.72
N ARG A 52 -1.64 13.25 -6.94
CA ARG A 52 -1.00 13.09 -8.26
C ARG A 52 -0.87 11.63 -8.67
N TYR A 53 -1.04 10.68 -7.75
CA TYR A 53 -0.99 9.26 -8.09
C TYR A 53 -2.19 8.84 -8.91
N ALA A 54 -1.94 7.92 -9.85
CA ALA A 54 -3.01 7.24 -10.58
C ALA A 54 -3.92 6.45 -9.61
N PRO A 55 -5.22 6.29 -9.94
CA PRO A 55 -6.18 5.56 -9.10
C PRO A 55 -5.70 4.18 -8.68
N ASP A 56 -5.19 3.38 -9.62
CA ASP A 56 -4.67 2.03 -9.36
C ASP A 56 -3.54 2.03 -8.32
N LYS A 57 -2.65 3.03 -8.41
CA LYS A 57 -1.54 3.18 -7.47
C LYS A 57 -2.03 3.53 -6.07
N LYS A 58 -3.06 4.39 -5.96
CA LYS A 58 -3.68 4.71 -4.66
C LYS A 58 -4.31 3.46 -4.05
N GLN A 59 -4.98 2.63 -4.84
CA GLN A 59 -5.53 1.36 -4.35
C GLN A 59 -4.44 0.44 -3.82
N ASP A 60 -3.35 0.23 -4.57
CA ASP A 60 -2.21 -0.56 -4.11
C ASP A 60 -1.67 -0.06 -2.76
N LEU A 61 -1.54 1.25 -2.59
CA LEU A 61 -1.05 1.85 -1.34
C LEU A 61 -2.03 1.65 -0.18
N LEU A 62 -3.32 1.72 -0.44
CA LEU A 62 -4.36 1.47 0.57
C LEU A 62 -4.38 0.02 1.05
N THR A 63 -3.97 -0.95 0.22
CA THR A 63 -3.85 -2.36 0.66
C THR A 63 -2.79 -2.57 1.74
N ILE A 64 -1.86 -1.63 1.92
CA ILE A 64 -0.80 -1.69 2.94
C ILE A 64 -1.36 -1.33 4.32
N VAL A 65 -2.38 -0.46 4.39
CA VAL A 65 -2.91 0.08 5.65
C VAL A 65 -3.39 -1.00 6.62
N PRO A 66 -4.22 -1.98 6.22
CA PRO A 66 -4.69 -3.03 7.14
C PRO A 66 -3.55 -3.84 7.76
N ARG A 67 -2.47 -4.07 6.99
CA ARG A 67 -1.30 -4.83 7.48
C ARG A 67 -0.44 -4.02 8.43
N PHE A 68 -0.53 -2.69 8.42
CA PHE A 68 0.30 -1.82 9.25
C PHE A 68 -0.01 -1.96 10.74
N ALA A 69 -1.30 -2.11 11.07
CA ALA A 69 -1.75 -2.32 12.45
C ALA A 69 -1.17 -3.62 13.06
N ASP A 70 -0.97 -4.65 12.23
CA ASP A 70 -0.42 -5.95 12.64
C ASP A 70 1.12 -5.95 12.78
N LEU A 71 1.80 -4.90 12.32
CA LEU A 71 3.27 -4.81 12.38
C LEU A 71 3.75 -4.39 13.78
N THR A 72 4.90 -4.92 14.19
CA THR A 72 5.59 -4.43 15.40
C THR A 72 6.03 -2.96 15.23
N PRO A 73 6.23 -2.19 16.31
CA PRO A 73 6.65 -0.79 16.21
C PRO A 73 7.93 -0.58 15.38
N GLY A 74 8.89 -1.52 15.48
CA GLY A 74 10.11 -1.47 14.67
C GLY A 74 9.88 -1.74 13.18
N GLU A 75 8.87 -2.54 12.83
CA GLU A 75 8.45 -2.80 11.45
C GLU A 75 7.67 -1.63 10.86
N GLN A 76 6.78 -1.04 11.65
CA GLN A 76 6.05 0.18 11.29
C GLN A 76 7.03 1.30 10.93
N GLN A 77 8.06 1.53 11.75
CA GLN A 77 9.08 2.54 11.47
C GLN A 77 9.88 2.22 10.19
N ARG A 78 10.19 0.94 9.94
CA ARG A 78 10.87 0.52 8.70
C ARG A 78 10.00 0.79 7.47
N LEU A 79 8.71 0.50 7.55
CA LEU A 79 7.77 0.76 6.47
C LEU A 79 7.66 2.27 6.22
N GLN A 80 7.47 3.09 7.25
CA GLN A 80 7.39 4.55 7.10
C GLN A 80 8.67 5.12 6.47
N ARG A 81 9.86 4.65 6.88
CA ARG A 81 11.13 5.03 6.23
C ARG A 81 11.15 4.65 4.76
N ARG A 82 10.63 3.47 4.41
CA ARG A 82 10.52 3.05 3.01
C ARG A 82 9.55 3.95 2.25
N LEU A 83 8.37 4.24 2.79
CA LEU A 83 7.41 5.14 2.14
C LEU A 83 8.01 6.52 1.86
N LYS A 84 8.79 7.07 2.81
CA LYS A 84 9.54 8.31 2.60
C LYS A 84 10.59 8.21 1.49
N ALA A 85 11.39 7.14 1.48
CA ALA A 85 12.35 6.93 0.41
C ALA A 85 11.68 6.83 -0.98
N TRP A 86 10.42 6.40 -1.05
CA TRP A 86 9.68 6.32 -2.30
C TRP A 86 9.19 7.68 -2.81
N THR A 87 8.90 8.64 -1.94
CA THR A 87 8.58 10.02 -2.38
C THR A 87 9.78 10.73 -2.95
N GLU A 88 10.98 10.36 -2.51
CA GLU A 88 12.24 10.90 -3.03
C GLU A 88 12.58 10.34 -4.42
N LEU A 89 11.97 9.22 -4.84
CA LEU A 89 12.16 8.66 -6.18
C LEU A 89 11.36 9.44 -7.23
N SER A 90 12.05 10.04 -8.19
CA SER A 90 11.42 10.65 -9.37
C SER A 90 10.78 9.59 -10.29
N GLU A 91 9.85 10.00 -11.16
CA GLU A 91 9.24 9.10 -12.14
C GLU A 91 10.28 8.45 -13.05
N GLN A 92 11.25 9.24 -13.52
CA GLN A 92 12.38 8.74 -14.30
C GLN A 92 13.20 7.69 -13.52
N GLN A 93 13.52 7.93 -12.24
CA GLN A 93 14.24 6.96 -11.41
C GLN A 93 13.44 5.67 -11.23
N ARG A 94 12.10 5.76 -11.11
CA ARG A 94 11.23 4.59 -11.04
C ARG A 94 11.23 3.81 -12.36
N ASP A 95 11.26 4.49 -13.50
CA ASP A 95 11.34 3.86 -14.83
C ASP A 95 12.66 3.13 -15.03
N GLU A 96 13.76 3.75 -14.63
CA GLU A 96 15.09 3.14 -14.64
C GLU A 96 15.13 1.89 -13.74
N ILE A 97 14.56 1.96 -12.53
CA ILE A 97 14.44 0.80 -11.63
C ILE A 97 13.63 -0.32 -12.30
N ARG A 98 12.48 -0.02 -12.92
CA ARG A 98 11.65 -1.02 -13.64
C ARG A 98 12.42 -1.65 -14.79
N ALA A 99 13.12 -0.85 -15.59
CA ALA A 99 13.92 -1.34 -16.71
C ALA A 99 15.09 -2.22 -16.24
N ASN A 100 15.81 -1.80 -15.19
CA ASN A 100 16.89 -2.57 -14.59
C ASN A 100 16.40 -3.90 -14.01
N TRP A 101 15.22 -3.89 -13.36
CA TRP A 101 14.58 -5.11 -12.86
C TRP A 101 14.22 -6.08 -13.99
N LYS A 102 13.66 -5.58 -15.10
CA LYS A 102 13.36 -6.41 -16.28
C LYS A 102 14.62 -7.05 -16.85
N LYS A 103 15.72 -6.29 -16.98
CA LYS A 103 17.03 -6.81 -17.42
C LYS A 103 17.55 -7.90 -16.48
N LEU A 104 17.47 -7.68 -15.16
CA LEU A 104 17.92 -8.64 -14.16
C LEU A 104 17.15 -9.97 -14.23
N GLN A 105 15.84 -9.91 -14.49
CA GLN A 105 15.00 -11.09 -14.70
C GLN A 105 15.33 -11.86 -15.99
N GLN A 106 15.91 -11.19 -17.00
CA GLN A 106 16.33 -11.84 -18.25
C GLN A 106 17.70 -12.52 -18.14
N LEU A 107 18.49 -12.22 -17.10
CA LEU A 107 19.77 -12.88 -16.90
C LEU A 107 19.61 -14.36 -16.55
N PRO A 108 20.55 -15.23 -16.99
CA PRO A 108 20.66 -16.60 -16.50
C PRO A 108 20.79 -16.62 -14.97
N PRO A 109 20.30 -17.68 -14.28
CA PRO A 109 20.21 -17.71 -12.82
C PRO A 109 21.54 -17.43 -12.11
N GLY A 110 22.65 -18.01 -12.58
CA GLY A 110 23.98 -17.77 -11.99
C GLY A 110 24.48 -16.32 -12.15
N GLN A 111 24.20 -15.68 -13.29
CA GLN A 111 24.57 -14.27 -13.51
C GLN A 111 23.69 -13.33 -12.69
N ARG A 112 22.40 -13.66 -12.56
CA ARG A 112 21.46 -12.92 -11.70
C ARG A 112 21.90 -12.96 -10.24
N GLU A 113 22.30 -14.13 -9.74
CA GLU A 113 22.77 -14.28 -8.37
C GLU A 113 24.03 -13.46 -8.10
N LEU A 114 24.99 -13.47 -9.02
CA LEU A 114 26.19 -12.64 -8.93
C LEU A 114 25.85 -11.14 -8.92
N ALA A 115 24.98 -10.70 -9.82
CA ALA A 115 24.51 -9.32 -9.89
C ALA A 115 23.81 -8.88 -8.59
N LEU A 116 22.94 -9.74 -8.03
CA LEU A 116 22.27 -9.50 -6.75
C LEU A 116 23.23 -9.50 -5.57
N ARG A 117 24.28 -10.34 -5.58
CA ARG A 117 25.33 -10.33 -4.55
C ARG A 117 26.10 -9.01 -4.58
N ARG A 118 26.48 -8.52 -5.76
CA ARG A 118 27.15 -7.22 -5.93
C ARG A 118 26.26 -6.06 -5.46
N LEU A 119 24.99 -6.07 -5.85
CA LEU A 119 24.03 -5.05 -5.40
C LEU A 119 23.90 -5.06 -3.87
N ARG A 120 23.74 -6.25 -3.28
CA ARG A 120 23.67 -6.40 -1.82
C ARG A 120 24.93 -5.90 -1.10
N SER A 121 26.13 -6.14 -1.63
CA SER A 121 27.35 -5.60 -1.01
C SER A 121 27.39 -4.07 -1.00
N HIS A 122 26.80 -3.41 -2.00
CA HIS A 122 26.68 -1.96 -2.03
C HIS A 122 25.54 -1.43 -1.15
N THR A 123 24.44 -2.19 -0.97
CA THR A 123 23.29 -1.78 -0.15
C THR A 123 23.34 -2.27 1.31
N ALA A 124 24.28 -3.16 1.66
CA ALA A 124 24.41 -3.76 3.00
C ALA A 124 24.92 -2.79 4.07
N LYS A 125 25.27 -1.55 3.70
CA LYS A 125 25.38 -0.44 4.64
C LYS A 125 24.11 0.41 4.50
N PRO A 126 23.11 0.29 5.39
CA PRO A 126 22.14 1.38 5.50
C PRO A 126 22.94 2.63 5.89
N PRO A 127 22.68 3.82 5.31
CA PRO A 127 23.09 5.04 5.98
C PRO A 127 22.43 5.02 7.35
N ALA A 128 23.25 4.79 8.38
CA ALA A 128 22.97 5.39 9.67
C ALA A 128 22.79 6.89 9.37
N ALA A 129 21.59 7.41 9.65
CA ALA A 129 21.27 8.82 9.71
C ALA A 129 21.73 9.69 8.51
N SER A 130 20.79 10.04 7.64
CA SER A 130 20.77 11.40 7.08
C SER A 130 19.80 12.22 7.94
N ALA A 131 20.29 12.65 9.10
CA ALA A 131 19.80 13.77 9.90
C ALA A 131 21.06 14.49 10.41
N PRO A 132 21.05 15.84 10.45
CA PRO A 132 22.22 16.70 10.24
C PRO A 132 23.39 16.46 11.18
#